data_AF-A0A8B4VQR2-F1
#
_entry.id   AF-A0A8B4VQR2-F1
#
_cell.length_a   1.000
_cell.length_b   1.000
_cell.length_c   1.000
_cell.angle_alpha   90.00
_cell.angle_beta   90.00
_cell.angle_gamma   90.00
#
_symmetry.space_group_name_H-M   'P 1'
#
loop_
_entity.id
_entity.type
_entity.pdbx_description
1 polymer ?
#
loop_
_entity_poly.entity_id
_entity_poly.type
_entity_poly.pdbx_seq_one_letter_code
_entity_poly.pdbx_strand_id
1 'polypeptide(L)'
;MKNNVKFKNIKILSLRDRKAFSYEFSEGVNFIYGTNDVGKSSLIKSLYYTLGGDLRLDDAWKSDDIVTLVEINNGENDFIFLRYKKIIGVFDLKNDDLVVYNTISSLASRVSNIFGFKLELHNKYTGATTQANPACLFAPFFIDQDEGWKAVINSFENMSMYSEWQKNILYYHSGIKPKEYYTVQGKIKEIKVKISELDGFVKVLKRSKSKIDESFGVVLFDVDLDFYKSKLERILNEYSNLNLVQTEYRLNLLRLYSRKNFLESELKEITAIIDNEFEISNFRDDNVAYSVNEYNYINHRDEMLKNIAVLADEKSKIEENIPKLNQKLEESRAASEALQALILETQSEITLHDVIKSAAYHEIESTFISQLDELFVEIGRKEGELTELQEELEVYNDKKRTVKINDCFKEYFAKALKELGVENTKVGGLSSYNNITKGKTGSRGPRGIFAFHYALLSVMKSNASVENMPIVIDSPKQQDLDPEHTHKLIKLCLDGFSLTNQIIIGTVGYESFMDGFNSIKLENKYHLLNDEHYDNVYSQLMPLFERVILSR
;
A
#
# COMPACT_ATOMS: atom_id res chain seq x y z
N MET A 1 -12.00 28.97 11.72
CA MET A 1 -11.88 29.11 13.19
C MET A 1 -11.52 27.73 13.75
N LYS A 2 -10.76 27.64 14.85
CA LYS A 2 -10.54 26.34 15.51
C LYS A 2 -11.86 25.89 16.14
N ASN A 3 -12.17 24.60 16.00
CA ASN A 3 -13.29 24.01 16.70
C ASN A 3 -12.96 23.94 18.20
N ASN A 4 -13.99 24.18 19.01
CA ASN A 4 -13.90 24.11 20.46
C ASN A 4 -14.61 22.83 20.91
N VAL A 5 -13.83 21.87 21.41
CA VAL A 5 -14.36 20.66 21.99
C VAL A 5 -14.99 20.99 23.33
N LYS A 6 -16.19 20.44 23.59
CA LYS A 6 -16.97 20.69 24.81
C LYS A 6 -17.49 19.38 25.38
N PHE A 7 -17.38 19.20 26.69
CA PHE A 7 -18.14 18.20 27.44
C PHE A 7 -19.60 18.66 27.52
N LYS A 8 -20.53 17.80 27.13
CA LYS A 8 -21.98 18.05 27.22
C LYS A 8 -22.54 17.45 28.49
N ASN A 9 -22.33 16.15 28.70
CA ASN A 9 -22.76 15.47 29.91
C ASN A 9 -21.79 14.39 30.34
N ILE A 10 -21.91 14.01 31.60
CA ILE A 10 -21.25 12.84 32.18
C ILE A 10 -22.30 12.03 32.95
N LYS A 11 -22.21 10.71 32.81
CA LYS A 11 -22.97 9.73 33.58
C LYS A 11 -22.01 8.71 34.16
N ILE A 12 -22.17 8.39 35.43
CA ILE A 12 -21.36 7.41 36.13
C ILE A 12 -22.32 6.44 36.80
N LEU A 13 -22.16 5.14 36.55
CA LEU A 13 -23.00 4.08 37.08
C LEU A 13 -22.13 3.07 37.81
N SER A 14 -22.39 2.84 39.09
CA SER A 14 -21.83 1.69 39.83
C SER A 14 -22.82 0.53 39.74
N LEU A 15 -22.39 -0.55 39.07
CA LEU A 15 -23.18 -1.76 38.92
C LEU A 15 -23.28 -2.54 40.24
N ARG A 16 -22.22 -2.50 41.06
CA ARG A 16 -22.13 -3.21 42.35
C ARG A 16 -23.04 -2.56 43.39
N ASP A 17 -22.91 -1.23 43.55
CA ASP A 17 -23.56 -0.51 44.64
C ASP A 17 -24.96 0.02 44.25
N ARG A 18 -25.37 -0.19 42.99
CA ARG A 18 -26.63 0.30 42.39
C ARG A 18 -26.85 1.80 42.61
N LYS A 19 -25.80 2.57 42.39
CA LYS A 19 -25.77 4.03 42.51
C LYS A 19 -25.32 4.67 41.23
N ALA A 20 -25.79 5.89 40.97
CA ALA A 20 -25.39 6.64 39.80
C ALA A 20 -25.21 8.13 40.08
N PHE A 21 -24.60 8.79 39.11
CA PHE A 21 -24.47 10.25 39.06
C PHE A 21 -24.62 10.70 37.62
N SER A 22 -25.27 11.84 37.40
CA SER A 22 -25.38 12.47 36.09
C SER A 22 -25.24 13.98 36.24
N TYR A 23 -24.55 14.61 35.31
CA TYR A 23 -24.45 16.06 35.25
C TYR A 23 -24.32 16.57 33.81
N GLU A 24 -24.99 17.68 33.53
CA GLU A 24 -24.92 18.39 32.26
C GLU A 24 -24.08 19.65 32.44
N PHE A 25 -23.07 19.81 31.58
CA PHE A 25 -22.15 20.94 31.62
C PHE A 25 -22.65 22.08 30.74
N SER A 26 -22.43 23.30 31.20
CA SER A 26 -22.57 24.49 30.34
C SER A 26 -21.40 24.55 29.35
N GLU A 27 -21.63 25.19 28.20
CA GLU A 27 -20.60 25.36 27.18
C GLU A 27 -19.42 26.26 27.62
N GLY A 28 -19.62 27.08 28.65
CA GLY A 28 -18.65 28.04 29.16
C GLY A 28 -17.90 27.53 30.39
N VAL A 29 -18.05 28.26 31.50
CA VAL A 29 -17.35 28.00 32.76
C VAL A 29 -18.23 27.18 33.69
N ASN A 30 -17.66 26.11 34.25
CA ASN A 30 -18.30 25.20 35.17
C ASN A 30 -17.45 25.05 36.43
N PHE A 31 -18.04 25.22 37.59
CA PHE A 31 -17.41 24.96 38.88
C PHE A 31 -17.97 23.71 39.54
N ILE A 32 -17.11 22.89 40.10
CA ILE A 32 -17.48 21.73 40.91
C ILE A 32 -16.91 22.00 42.30
N TYR A 33 -17.76 22.18 43.31
CA TYR A 33 -17.31 22.53 44.65
C TYR A 33 -17.87 21.59 45.70
N GLY A 34 -17.07 21.36 46.74
CA GLY A 34 -17.42 20.48 47.84
C GLY A 34 -16.21 20.14 48.69
N THR A 35 -16.46 19.81 49.96
CA THR A 35 -15.39 19.49 50.92
C THR A 35 -14.58 18.29 50.46
N ASN A 36 -13.47 18.00 51.14
CA ASN A 36 -12.70 16.80 50.85
C ASN A 36 -13.58 15.54 50.99
N ASP A 37 -13.23 14.53 50.19
CA ASP A 37 -13.85 13.19 50.17
C ASP A 37 -15.30 13.12 49.64
N VAL A 38 -15.85 14.17 49.05
CA VAL A 38 -17.20 14.14 48.41
C VAL A 38 -17.19 13.57 46.98
N GLY A 39 -16.04 13.07 46.51
CA GLY A 39 -15.88 12.49 45.16
C GLY A 39 -15.68 13.51 44.02
N LYS A 40 -15.37 14.78 44.34
CA LYS A 40 -15.03 15.82 43.37
C LYS A 40 -13.93 15.39 42.39
N SER A 41 -12.82 14.88 42.91
CA SER A 41 -11.69 14.44 42.08
C SER A 41 -12.07 13.24 41.22
N SER A 42 -12.88 12.32 41.73
CA SER A 42 -13.38 11.17 40.97
C SER A 42 -14.23 11.62 39.77
N LEU A 43 -15.12 12.59 39.95
CA LEU A 43 -15.91 13.19 38.86
C LEU A 43 -15.01 13.87 37.81
N ILE A 44 -14.09 14.73 38.25
CA ILE A 44 -13.20 15.47 37.35
C ILE A 44 -12.31 14.52 36.55
N LYS A 45 -11.69 13.56 37.22
CA LYS A 45 -10.83 12.54 36.61
C LYS A 45 -11.62 11.67 35.62
N SER A 46 -12.88 11.37 35.89
CA SER A 46 -13.73 10.55 35.02
C SER A 46 -13.92 11.14 33.62
N LEU A 47 -13.80 12.47 33.45
CA LEU A 47 -13.94 13.13 32.14
C LEU A 47 -12.89 12.61 31.14
N TYR A 48 -11.63 12.98 31.33
CA TYR A 48 -10.56 12.55 30.43
C TYR A 48 -10.24 11.06 30.54
N TYR A 49 -10.50 10.43 31.69
CA TYR A 49 -10.40 8.98 31.83
C TYR A 49 -11.32 8.24 30.84
N THR A 50 -12.57 8.67 30.70
CA THR A 50 -13.54 8.04 29.78
C THR A 50 -13.09 8.16 28.32
N LEU A 51 -12.42 9.26 27.97
CA LEU A 51 -11.86 9.51 26.63
C LEU A 51 -10.52 8.79 26.37
N GLY A 52 -10.04 7.94 27.30
CA GLY A 52 -8.80 7.16 27.15
C GLY A 52 -7.54 7.82 27.71
N GLY A 53 -7.69 8.87 28.54
CA GLY A 53 -6.62 9.46 29.33
C GLY A 53 -6.40 8.71 30.64
N ASP A 54 -5.57 7.67 30.63
CA ASP A 54 -5.26 6.91 31.84
C ASP A 54 -4.54 7.79 32.88
N LEU A 55 -5.03 7.76 34.10
CA LEU A 55 -4.57 8.56 35.23
C LEU A 55 -4.72 7.76 36.53
N ARG A 56 -4.14 8.27 37.62
CA ARG A 56 -4.24 7.64 38.93
C ARG A 56 -5.67 7.76 39.48
N LEU A 57 -6.35 6.63 39.57
CA LEU A 57 -7.65 6.47 40.24
C LEU A 57 -7.47 5.79 41.60
N ASP A 58 -8.35 6.12 42.54
CA ASP A 58 -8.40 5.46 43.86
C ASP A 58 -8.72 3.97 43.73
N ASP A 59 -8.15 3.16 44.62
CA ASP A 59 -8.32 1.70 44.57
C ASP A 59 -9.76 1.28 44.80
N ALA A 60 -10.50 2.01 45.66
CA ALA A 60 -11.94 1.82 45.83
C ALA A 60 -12.70 2.01 44.51
N TRP A 61 -12.36 3.03 43.73
CA TRP A 61 -12.96 3.30 42.42
C TRP A 61 -12.60 2.22 41.38
N LYS A 62 -11.36 1.71 41.40
CA LYS A 62 -10.93 0.61 40.52
C LYS A 62 -11.58 -0.73 40.88
N SER A 63 -11.84 -0.95 42.17
CA SER A 63 -12.46 -2.16 42.70
C SER A 63 -13.97 -2.21 42.50
N ASP A 64 -14.58 -1.07 42.20
CA ASP A 64 -15.99 -0.96 41.90
C ASP A 64 -16.26 -1.23 40.41
N ASP A 65 -17.44 -1.79 40.11
CA ASP A 65 -17.86 -2.07 38.73
C ASP A 65 -18.50 -0.82 38.11
N ILE A 66 -17.66 0.20 37.91
CA ILE A 66 -18.07 1.51 37.42
C ILE A 66 -18.06 1.55 35.89
N VAL A 67 -19.17 1.99 35.32
CA VAL A 67 -19.31 2.37 33.92
C VAL A 67 -19.39 3.89 33.85
N THR A 68 -18.51 4.51 33.08
CA THR A 68 -18.54 5.97 32.83
C THR A 68 -18.94 6.24 31.38
N LEU A 69 -19.78 7.25 31.19
CA LEU A 69 -20.19 7.75 29.89
C LEU A 69 -19.98 9.25 29.86
N VAL A 70 -19.34 9.73 28.81
CA VAL A 70 -19.11 11.16 28.58
C VAL A 70 -19.54 11.49 27.15
N GLU A 71 -20.47 12.43 27.03
CA GLU A 71 -20.87 13.00 25.76
C GLU A 71 -20.03 14.26 25.48
N ILE A 72 -19.48 14.36 24.28
CA ILE A 72 -18.70 15.51 23.82
C ILE A 72 -19.17 15.98 22.46
N ASN A 73 -19.04 17.28 22.23
CA ASN A 73 -19.11 17.88 20.92
C ASN A 73 -17.70 18.26 20.48
N ASN A 74 -17.26 17.84 19.30
CA ASN A 74 -15.93 18.22 18.77
C ASN A 74 -15.98 19.51 17.91
N GLY A 75 -17.08 20.26 17.94
CA GLY A 75 -17.36 21.42 17.09
C GLY A 75 -18.13 21.10 15.81
N GLU A 76 -18.09 19.85 15.34
CA GLU A 76 -18.82 19.41 14.14
C GLU A 76 -19.90 18.39 14.45
N ASN A 77 -19.56 17.35 15.22
CA ASN A 77 -20.45 16.25 15.54
C ASN A 77 -20.40 15.95 17.05
N ASP A 78 -21.42 15.23 17.50
CA ASP A 78 -21.52 14.73 18.87
C ASP A 78 -21.04 13.28 18.93
N PHE A 79 -20.25 12.99 19.96
CA PHE A 79 -19.73 11.66 20.24
C PHE A 79 -20.02 11.26 21.67
N ILE A 80 -20.31 9.97 21.87
CA ILE A 80 -20.39 9.37 23.20
C ILE A 80 -19.20 8.46 23.39
N PHE A 81 -18.42 8.71 24.45
CA PHE A 81 -17.42 7.79 24.94
C PHE A 81 -18.01 7.04 26.13
N LEU A 82 -17.99 5.72 26.08
CA LEU A 82 -18.38 4.84 27.18
C LEU A 82 -17.17 4.01 27.59
N ARG A 83 -16.81 4.00 28.87
CA ARG A 83 -15.69 3.23 29.39
C ARG A 83 -16.13 2.31 30.52
N TYR A 84 -15.74 1.04 30.39
CA TYR A 84 -15.81 0.04 31.45
C TYR A 84 -14.46 -0.66 31.56
N LYS A 85 -13.72 -0.40 32.63
CA LYS A 85 -12.35 -0.89 32.84
C LYS A 85 -11.44 -0.53 31.65
N LYS A 86 -11.02 -1.52 30.86
CA LYS A 86 -10.18 -1.36 29.65
C LYS A 86 -10.98 -1.22 28.36
N ILE A 87 -12.28 -1.48 28.41
CA ILE A 87 -13.17 -1.44 27.25
C ILE A 87 -13.64 -0.01 27.08
N ILE A 88 -13.47 0.53 25.87
CA ILE A 88 -13.96 1.85 25.50
C ILE A 88 -14.79 1.71 24.23
N GLY A 89 -16.07 2.04 24.32
CA GLY A 89 -16.96 2.21 23.18
C GLY A 89 -17.00 3.67 22.75
N VAL A 90 -16.89 3.93 21.45
CA VAL A 90 -17.03 5.27 20.89
C VAL A 90 -18.18 5.27 19.90
N PHE A 91 -19.22 6.03 20.21
CA PHE A 91 -20.38 6.23 19.36
C PHE A 91 -20.26 7.56 18.61
N ASP A 92 -20.48 7.54 17.30
CA ASP A 92 -20.69 8.72 16.48
C ASP A 92 -22.20 8.93 16.30
N LEU A 93 -22.76 9.96 16.94
CA LEU A 93 -24.22 10.17 16.97
C LEU A 93 -24.78 10.60 15.61
N LYS A 94 -23.94 11.09 14.69
CA LYS A 94 -24.37 11.49 13.36
C LYS A 94 -24.55 10.29 12.44
N ASN A 95 -23.67 9.30 12.55
CA ASN A 95 -23.64 8.12 11.69
C ASN A 95 -24.26 6.88 12.36
N ASP A 96 -24.64 6.96 13.64
CA ASP A 96 -25.00 5.84 14.52
C ASP A 96 -23.99 4.68 14.46
N ASP A 97 -22.71 5.04 14.33
CA ASP A 97 -21.58 4.12 14.27
C ASP A 97 -21.05 3.86 15.69
N LEU A 98 -20.81 2.59 16.03
CA LEU A 98 -20.18 2.17 17.27
C LEU A 98 -18.91 1.39 16.95
N VAL A 99 -17.79 1.84 17.51
CA VAL A 99 -16.53 1.09 17.50
C VAL A 99 -16.05 0.84 18.92
N VAL A 100 -15.67 -0.41 19.20
CA VAL A 100 -15.24 -0.86 20.53
C VAL A 100 -13.74 -1.14 20.54
N TYR A 101 -13.07 -0.64 21.57
CA TYR A 101 -11.63 -0.76 21.77
C TYR A 101 -11.31 -1.46 23.08
N ASN A 102 -10.34 -2.38 23.06
CA ASN A 102 -9.88 -3.11 24.24
C ASN A 102 -8.50 -2.65 24.75
N THR A 103 -7.85 -1.75 24.00
CA THR A 103 -6.55 -1.16 24.37
C THR A 103 -6.52 0.32 24.01
N ILE A 104 -5.81 1.12 24.81
CA ILE A 104 -5.62 2.56 24.56
C ILE A 104 -4.90 2.80 23.23
N SER A 105 -3.95 1.94 22.86
CA SER A 105 -3.24 2.04 21.58
C SER A 105 -4.17 1.87 20.38
N SER A 106 -5.15 0.95 20.44
CA SER A 106 -6.17 0.81 19.38
C SER A 106 -7.13 2.01 19.31
N LEU A 107 -7.47 2.61 20.46
CA LEU A 107 -8.30 3.82 20.54
C LEU A 107 -7.60 5.05 19.96
N ALA A 108 -6.26 5.10 20.05
CA ALA A 108 -5.47 6.27 19.69
C ALA A 108 -5.71 6.75 18.24
N SER A 109 -5.92 5.83 17.29
CA SER A 109 -6.26 6.18 15.90
C SER A 109 -7.65 6.82 15.77
N ARG A 110 -8.65 6.34 16.53
CA ARG A 110 -9.98 6.95 16.53
C ARG A 110 -9.97 8.34 17.15
N VAL A 111 -9.27 8.52 18.27
CA VAL A 111 -9.05 9.83 18.88
C VAL A 111 -8.30 10.77 17.94
N SER A 112 -7.31 10.25 17.20
CA SER A 112 -6.62 11.01 16.15
C SER A 112 -7.60 11.57 15.11
N ASN A 113 -8.53 10.74 14.64
CA ASN A 113 -9.53 11.15 13.65
C ASN A 113 -10.56 12.13 14.22
N ILE A 114 -11.05 11.90 15.45
CA ILE A 114 -12.09 12.74 16.07
C ILE A 114 -11.57 14.16 16.36
N PHE A 115 -10.32 14.30 16.81
CA PHE A 115 -9.75 15.59 17.27
C PHE A 115 -8.62 16.15 16.40
N GLY A 116 -8.32 15.50 15.27
CA GLY A 116 -7.18 15.85 14.41
C GLY A 116 -5.80 15.67 15.07
N PHE A 117 -5.70 14.80 16.08
CA PHE A 117 -4.48 14.61 16.88
C PHE A 117 -3.47 13.68 16.18
N LYS A 118 -2.50 14.24 15.46
CA LYS A 118 -1.53 13.50 14.62
C LYS A 118 -0.13 13.35 15.21
N LEU A 119 0.01 13.41 16.53
CA LEU A 119 1.31 13.24 17.17
C LEU A 119 1.71 11.76 17.19
N GLU A 120 2.81 11.43 16.54
CA GLU A 120 3.45 10.11 16.67
C GLU A 120 4.65 10.18 17.61
N LEU A 121 4.80 9.15 18.45
CA LEU A 121 5.89 9.04 19.42
C LEU A 121 6.56 7.67 19.34
N HIS A 122 7.87 7.66 19.57
CA HIS A 122 8.66 6.43 19.63
C HIS A 122 8.43 5.72 20.96
N ASN A 123 7.86 4.52 20.91
CA ASN A 123 7.64 3.66 22.08
C ASN A 123 8.89 2.84 22.37
N LYS A 124 9.44 2.99 23.59
CA LYS A 124 10.69 2.34 24.02
C LYS A 124 10.58 0.82 24.13
N TYR A 125 9.38 0.30 24.41
CA TYR A 125 9.17 -1.12 24.64
C TYR A 125 8.99 -1.88 23.33
N THR A 126 8.24 -1.31 22.38
CA THR A 126 8.01 -1.95 21.07
C THR A 126 9.08 -1.59 20.04
N GLY A 127 9.85 -0.52 20.27
CA GLY A 127 10.79 0.04 19.31
C GLY A 127 10.12 0.73 18.12
N ALA A 128 8.79 0.82 18.10
CA ALA A 128 8.03 1.40 17.01
C ALA A 128 7.63 2.85 17.30
N THR A 129 7.65 3.68 16.27
CA THR A 129 6.99 5.00 16.28
C THR A 129 5.53 4.81 15.92
N THR A 130 4.63 5.13 16.83
CA THR A 130 3.17 4.95 16.66
C THR A 130 2.43 6.21 17.07
N GLN A 131 1.16 6.31 16.68
CA GLN A 131 0.24 7.31 17.20
C GLN A 131 0.31 7.36 18.74
N ALA A 132 0.42 8.57 19.29
CA ALA A 132 0.51 8.80 20.72
C ALA A 132 -0.83 8.51 21.39
N ASN A 133 -0.78 8.02 22.64
CA ASN A 133 -1.98 7.77 23.43
C ASN A 133 -2.83 9.04 23.61
N PRO A 134 -4.17 8.92 23.77
CA PRO A 134 -5.07 10.06 23.98
C PRO A 134 -4.65 10.99 25.12
N ALA A 135 -4.05 10.47 26.20
CA ALA A 135 -3.48 11.27 27.28
C ALA A 135 -2.54 12.39 26.79
N CYS A 136 -1.77 12.15 25.72
CA CYS A 136 -0.85 13.14 25.14
C CYS A 136 -1.58 14.33 24.50
N LEU A 137 -2.83 14.16 24.07
CA LEU A 137 -3.70 15.24 23.58
C LEU A 137 -4.19 16.11 24.74
N PHE A 138 -4.61 15.47 25.83
CA PHE A 138 -5.29 16.16 26.95
C PHE A 138 -4.32 16.84 27.92
N ALA A 139 -3.05 16.41 27.97
CA ALA A 139 -2.07 16.86 28.98
C ALA A 139 -1.88 18.38 29.14
N PRO A 140 -1.91 19.21 28.08
CA PRO A 140 -1.83 20.67 28.25
C PRO A 140 -3.06 21.27 28.95
N PHE A 141 -4.22 20.63 28.82
CA PHE A 141 -5.53 21.13 29.24
C PHE A 141 -5.99 20.57 30.59
N PHE A 142 -5.28 19.60 31.16
CA PHE A 142 -5.65 18.96 32.41
C PHE A 142 -4.58 19.07 33.48
N ILE A 143 -4.95 19.58 34.65
CA ILE A 143 -4.12 19.55 35.86
C ILE A 143 -4.88 18.76 36.92
N ASP A 144 -4.40 17.56 37.23
CA ASP A 144 -4.99 16.72 38.28
C ASP A 144 -4.44 17.09 39.67
N GLN A 145 -5.17 16.71 40.71
CA GLN A 145 -4.81 16.99 42.09
C GLN A 145 -3.54 16.25 42.55
N ASP A 146 -3.21 15.07 42.00
CA ASP A 146 -2.14 14.22 42.54
C ASP A 146 -0.76 14.57 41.96
N GLU A 147 -0.60 14.46 40.64
CA GLU A 147 0.72 14.56 39.98
C GLU A 147 0.87 15.83 39.12
N GLY A 148 -0.23 16.41 38.66
CA GLY A 148 -0.30 17.55 37.75
C GLY A 148 0.21 18.83 38.37
N TRP A 149 0.12 18.98 39.69
CA TRP A 149 0.69 20.09 40.45
C TRP A 149 2.13 19.88 40.91
N LYS A 150 2.72 18.70 40.64
CA LYS A 150 4.12 18.40 40.96
C LYS A 150 5.05 18.64 39.78
N ALA A 151 4.57 18.42 38.56
CA ALA A 151 5.35 18.56 37.35
C ALA A 151 4.47 19.00 36.17
N VAL A 152 5.09 19.72 35.23
CA VAL A 152 4.41 20.17 34.02
C VAL A 152 3.93 18.98 33.20
N ILE A 153 2.69 19.03 32.71
CA ILE A 153 2.03 18.03 31.84
C ILE A 153 2.10 16.58 32.38
N ASN A 154 2.11 16.42 33.72
CA ASN A 154 2.32 15.14 34.40
C ASN A 154 1.05 14.52 34.99
N SER A 155 -0.14 14.96 34.56
CA SER A 155 -1.43 14.55 35.12
C SER A 155 -1.89 13.14 34.73
N PHE A 156 -1.23 12.51 33.75
CA PHE A 156 -1.62 11.21 33.18
C PHE A 156 -0.51 10.17 33.37
N GLU A 157 -0.92 8.91 33.51
CA GLU A 157 -0.02 7.77 33.68
C GLU A 157 0.54 7.25 32.35
N ASN A 158 1.56 6.39 32.43
CA ASN A 158 2.11 5.62 31.30
C ASN A 158 2.77 6.44 30.17
N MET A 159 2.83 7.76 30.25
CA MET A 159 3.49 8.63 29.27
C MET A 159 4.99 8.33 29.09
N SER A 160 5.66 7.84 30.16
CA SER A 160 7.08 7.50 30.17
C SER A 160 7.47 6.35 29.23
N MET A 161 6.48 5.60 28.70
CA MET A 161 6.67 4.59 27.66
C MET A 161 7.29 5.18 26.38
N TYR A 162 7.08 6.48 26.14
CA TYR A 162 7.58 7.18 24.98
C TYR A 162 8.90 7.90 25.28
N SER A 163 9.79 7.96 24.28
CA SER A 163 11.04 8.73 24.35
C SER A 163 10.79 10.22 24.22
N GLU A 164 11.40 11.03 25.09
CA GLU A 164 11.30 12.50 25.09
C GLU A 164 9.84 13.02 25.02
N TRP A 165 8.92 12.29 25.64
CA TRP A 165 7.48 12.50 25.48
C TRP A 165 7.05 13.92 25.84
N GLN A 166 7.54 14.48 26.95
CA GLN A 166 7.22 15.85 27.36
C GLN A 166 7.63 16.88 26.30
N LYS A 167 8.87 16.78 25.81
CA LYS A 167 9.40 17.68 24.79
C LYS A 167 8.57 17.62 23.51
N ASN A 168 8.24 16.41 23.06
CA ASN A 168 7.48 16.21 21.82
C ASN A 168 6.02 16.68 21.95
N ILE A 169 5.35 16.43 23.08
CA ILE A 169 4.01 16.97 23.37
C ILE A 169 4.06 18.50 23.33
N LEU A 170 5.03 19.12 24.01
CA LEU A 170 5.16 20.57 24.04
C LEU A 170 5.40 21.15 22.64
N TYR A 171 6.28 20.54 21.84
CA TYR A 171 6.55 20.99 20.47
C TYR A 171 5.33 20.89 19.56
N TYR A 172 4.57 19.80 19.70
CA TYR A 172 3.35 19.57 18.92
C TYR A 172 2.26 20.58 19.26
N HIS A 173 1.94 20.74 20.55
CA HIS A 173 0.86 21.60 21.00
C HIS A 173 1.18 23.09 20.82
N SER A 174 2.42 23.50 21.09
CA SER A 174 2.85 24.89 20.84
C SER A 174 2.91 25.26 19.36
N GLY A 175 2.90 24.26 18.47
CA GLY A 175 3.05 24.47 17.03
C GLY A 175 4.49 24.73 16.59
N ILE A 176 5.50 24.48 17.43
CA ILE A 176 6.91 24.46 16.99
C ILE A 176 7.07 23.42 15.88
N LYS A 177 6.50 22.23 16.09
CA LYS A 177 6.34 21.20 15.06
C LYS A 177 4.84 21.03 14.79
N PRO A 178 4.32 21.62 13.71
CA PRO A 178 2.88 21.62 13.46
C PRO A 178 2.36 20.25 13.01
N LYS A 179 1.04 20.04 12.94
CA LYS A 179 0.44 18.74 12.51
C LYS A 179 0.91 18.29 11.13
N GLU A 180 1.23 19.24 10.25
CA GLU A 180 1.71 18.99 8.90
C GLU A 180 3.07 18.28 8.92
N TYR A 181 3.98 18.69 9.82
CA TYR A 181 5.27 18.00 10.03
C TYR A 181 5.07 16.51 10.28
N TYR A 182 4.17 16.16 11.20
CA TYR A 182 3.91 14.77 11.56
C TYR A 182 3.16 14.01 10.46
N THR A 183 2.32 14.71 9.69
CA THR A 183 1.64 14.12 8.52
C THR A 183 2.65 13.74 7.44
N VAL A 184 3.61 14.62 7.13
CA VAL A 184 4.70 14.36 6.18
C VAL A 184 5.61 13.24 6.71
N GLN A 185 5.95 13.27 8.00
CA GLN A 185 6.73 12.20 8.63
C GLN A 185 6.05 10.83 8.53
N GLY A 186 4.72 10.76 8.71
CA GLY A 186 3.94 9.55 8.50
C GLY A 186 4.03 9.03 7.06
N LYS A 187 3.84 9.91 6.07
CA LYS A 187 3.98 9.55 4.64
C LYS A 187 5.37 9.02 4.30
N ILE A 188 6.43 9.66 4.82
CA ILE A 188 7.82 9.21 4.66
C ILE A 188 7.97 7.78 5.16
N LYS A 189 7.38 7.46 6.32
CA LYS A 189 7.45 6.12 6.90
C LYS A 189 6.73 5.09 6.01
N GLU A 190 5.53 5.41 5.53
CA GLU A 190 4.78 4.54 4.62
C GLU A 190 5.55 4.24 3.33
N ILE A 191 6.17 5.25 2.72
CA ILE A 191 6.97 5.08 1.52
C ILE A 191 8.20 4.21 1.79
N LYS A 192 8.88 4.43 2.92
CA LYS A 192 10.02 3.58 3.31
C LYS A 192 9.64 2.11 3.47
N VAL A 193 8.46 1.83 4.02
CA VAL A 193 7.93 0.46 4.10
C VAL A 193 7.72 -0.12 2.70
N LYS A 194 7.07 0.63 1.81
CA LYS A 194 6.84 0.19 0.42
C LYS A 194 8.14 -0.06 -0.35
N ILE A 195 9.14 0.82 -0.21
CA ILE A 195 10.48 0.61 -0.81
C ILE A 195 11.09 -0.69 -0.29
N SER A 196 11.03 -0.92 1.03
CA SER A 196 11.55 -2.15 1.63
C SER A 196 10.82 -3.42 1.15
N GLU A 197 9.52 -3.34 0.87
CA GLU A 197 8.74 -4.44 0.28
C GLU A 197 9.17 -4.72 -1.16
N LEU A 198 9.30 -3.68 -1.99
CA LEU A 198 9.80 -3.76 -3.37
C LEU A 198 11.22 -4.35 -3.43
N ASP A 199 12.13 -3.90 -2.57
CA ASP A 199 13.47 -4.49 -2.42
C ASP A 199 13.41 -5.97 -2.02
N GLY A 200 12.41 -6.34 -1.20
CA GLY A 200 12.12 -7.73 -0.86
C GLY A 200 11.77 -8.55 -2.10
N PHE A 201 10.87 -8.05 -2.96
CA PHE A 201 10.51 -8.69 -4.23
C PHE A 201 11.71 -8.82 -5.17
N VAL A 202 12.52 -7.75 -5.33
CA VAL A 202 13.75 -7.79 -6.13
C VAL A 202 14.69 -8.91 -5.66
N LYS A 203 14.88 -9.08 -4.34
CA LYS A 203 15.71 -10.16 -3.80
C LYS A 203 15.16 -11.55 -4.10
N VAL A 204 13.84 -11.75 -4.01
CA VAL A 204 13.19 -13.03 -4.33
C VAL A 204 13.32 -13.33 -5.83
N LEU A 205 13.11 -12.32 -6.68
CA LEU A 205 13.20 -12.46 -8.12
C LEU A 205 14.62 -12.81 -8.57
N LYS A 206 15.64 -12.10 -8.05
CA LYS A 206 17.06 -12.41 -8.29
C LYS A 206 17.45 -13.82 -7.85
N ARG A 207 16.96 -14.28 -6.69
CA ARG A 207 17.19 -15.67 -6.23
C ARG A 207 16.52 -16.68 -7.14
N SER A 208 15.34 -16.37 -7.66
CA SER A 208 14.62 -17.26 -8.59
C SER A 208 15.35 -17.34 -9.93
N LYS A 209 15.84 -16.20 -10.45
CA LYS A 209 16.71 -16.16 -11.63
C LYS A 209 17.96 -17.02 -11.42
N SER A 210 18.70 -16.82 -10.32
CA SER A 210 19.91 -17.62 -10.02
C SER A 210 19.66 -19.13 -9.99
N LYS A 211 18.52 -19.58 -9.46
CA LYS A 211 18.15 -21.01 -9.46
C LYS A 211 17.84 -21.54 -10.86
N ILE A 212 17.25 -20.70 -11.70
CA ILE A 212 16.99 -21.02 -13.11
C ILE A 212 18.32 -21.09 -13.84
N ASP A 213 19.20 -20.10 -13.67
CA ASP A 213 20.55 -20.09 -14.26
C ASP A 213 21.34 -21.36 -13.87
N GLU A 214 21.26 -21.78 -12.60
CA GLU A 214 21.83 -23.06 -12.12
C GLU A 214 21.19 -24.30 -12.76
N SER A 215 19.88 -24.28 -12.99
CA SER A 215 19.12 -25.41 -13.57
C SER A 215 19.36 -25.57 -15.08
N PHE A 216 19.58 -24.47 -15.79
CA PHE A 216 19.86 -24.48 -17.23
C PHE A 216 21.33 -24.75 -17.54
N GLY A 217 22.22 -24.65 -16.53
CA GLY A 217 23.65 -24.92 -16.67
C GLY A 217 24.37 -23.79 -17.41
N VAL A 218 25.61 -23.54 -17.04
CA VAL A 218 26.47 -22.49 -17.61
C VAL A 218 26.48 -22.57 -19.15
N VAL A 219 25.81 -21.60 -19.78
CA VAL A 219 25.93 -21.18 -21.19
C VAL A 219 25.70 -22.30 -22.23
N LEU A 220 24.45 -22.45 -22.67
CA LEU A 220 24.18 -22.95 -24.02
C LEU A 220 24.52 -21.81 -24.99
N PHE A 221 25.61 -22.00 -25.72
CA PHE A 221 26.19 -21.19 -26.80
C PHE A 221 25.31 -20.09 -27.38
N ASP A 222 25.96 -18.98 -27.72
CA ASP A 222 25.53 -17.93 -28.67
C ASP A 222 25.32 -18.56 -30.07
N VAL A 223 24.34 -19.46 -30.16
CA VAL A 223 23.89 -20.08 -31.41
C VAL A 223 22.98 -19.06 -32.03
N ASP A 224 23.45 -18.40 -33.09
CA ASP A 224 22.61 -17.58 -33.95
C ASP A 224 21.54 -18.48 -34.58
N LEU A 225 20.39 -18.55 -33.90
CA LEU A 225 19.26 -19.40 -34.25
C LEU A 225 18.71 -19.04 -35.63
N ASP A 226 18.79 -17.76 -36.02
CA ASP A 226 18.35 -17.28 -37.33
C ASP A 226 19.29 -17.76 -38.44
N PHE A 227 20.60 -17.80 -38.19
CA PHE A 227 21.57 -18.38 -39.12
C PHE A 227 21.33 -19.88 -39.36
N TYR A 228 21.06 -20.67 -38.31
CA TYR A 228 20.80 -22.10 -38.47
C TYR A 228 19.45 -22.39 -39.12
N LYS A 229 18.41 -21.63 -38.77
CA LYS A 229 17.09 -21.75 -39.39
C LYS A 229 17.13 -21.45 -40.89
N SER A 230 17.77 -20.34 -41.29
CA SER A 230 17.90 -19.97 -42.70
C SER A 230 18.74 -20.99 -43.50
N LYS A 231 19.78 -21.56 -42.90
CA LYS A 231 20.60 -22.62 -43.52
C LYS A 231 19.80 -23.90 -43.74
N LEU A 232 18.99 -24.33 -42.78
CA LEU A 232 18.12 -25.51 -42.91
C LEU A 232 17.01 -25.30 -43.93
N GLU A 233 16.34 -24.14 -43.93
CA GLU A 233 15.31 -23.80 -44.91
C GLU A 233 15.88 -23.81 -46.34
N ARG A 234 17.12 -23.32 -46.54
CA ARG A 234 17.78 -23.36 -47.85
C ARG A 234 18.04 -24.78 -48.34
N ILE A 235 18.58 -25.64 -47.47
CA ILE A 235 18.86 -27.05 -47.78
C ILE A 235 17.58 -27.82 -48.09
N LEU A 236 16.50 -27.61 -47.32
CA LEU A 236 15.20 -28.24 -47.55
C LEU A 236 14.56 -27.80 -48.87
N ASN A 237 14.67 -26.51 -49.21
CA ASN A 237 14.18 -26.00 -50.50
C ASN A 237 14.96 -26.57 -51.69
N GLU A 238 16.29 -26.65 -51.61
CA GLU A 238 17.14 -27.27 -52.65
C GLU A 238 16.81 -28.76 -52.83
N TYR A 239 16.62 -29.49 -51.73
CA TYR A 239 16.22 -30.90 -51.76
C TYR A 239 14.83 -31.11 -52.39
N SER A 240 13.84 -30.27 -52.03
CA SER A 240 12.50 -30.29 -52.63
C SER A 240 12.54 -30.02 -54.13
N ASN A 241 13.31 -29.03 -54.58
CA ASN A 241 13.46 -28.70 -55.99
C ASN A 241 14.10 -29.85 -56.79
N LEU A 242 15.13 -30.50 -56.25
CA LEU A 242 15.73 -31.66 -56.91
C LEU A 242 14.73 -32.81 -57.05
N ASN A 243 13.88 -33.06 -56.05
CA ASN A 243 12.83 -34.08 -56.16
C ASN A 243 11.79 -33.75 -57.25
N LEU A 244 11.40 -32.49 -57.40
CA LEU A 244 10.52 -32.05 -58.49
C LEU A 244 11.18 -32.29 -59.85
N VAL A 245 12.44 -31.88 -60.03
CA VAL A 245 13.20 -32.07 -61.28
C VAL A 245 13.38 -33.55 -61.61
N GLN A 246 13.68 -34.41 -60.63
CA GLN A 246 13.74 -35.85 -60.84
C GLN A 246 12.39 -36.44 -61.29
N THR A 247 11.29 -35.94 -60.72
CA THR A 247 9.95 -36.36 -61.11
C THR A 247 9.65 -35.98 -62.55
N GLU A 248 10.02 -34.77 -62.98
CA GLU A 248 9.89 -34.34 -64.37
C GLU A 248 10.73 -35.19 -65.33
N TYR A 249 11.98 -35.50 -64.99
CA TYR A 249 12.82 -36.37 -65.81
C TYR A 249 12.22 -37.78 -65.95
N ARG A 250 11.70 -38.37 -64.87
CA ARG A 250 11.01 -39.67 -64.92
C ARG A 250 9.77 -39.64 -65.80
N LEU A 251 8.95 -38.60 -65.70
CA LEU A 251 7.75 -38.43 -66.54
C LEU A 251 8.12 -38.27 -68.02
N ASN A 252 9.15 -37.47 -68.32
CA ASN A 252 9.62 -37.26 -69.69
C ASN A 252 10.23 -38.54 -70.28
N LEU A 253 11.02 -39.30 -69.51
CA LEU A 253 11.50 -40.62 -69.92
C LEU A 253 10.34 -41.57 -70.24
N LEU A 254 9.32 -41.61 -69.39
CA LEU A 254 8.15 -42.47 -69.59
C LEU A 254 7.40 -42.11 -70.88
N ARG A 255 7.27 -40.82 -71.20
CA ARG A 255 6.69 -40.34 -72.47
C ARG A 255 7.54 -40.77 -73.68
N LEU A 256 8.86 -40.60 -73.61
CA LEU A 256 9.79 -40.99 -74.69
C LEU A 256 9.75 -42.50 -74.94
N TYR A 257 9.80 -43.33 -73.89
CA TYR A 257 9.68 -44.79 -74.02
C TYR A 257 8.32 -45.21 -74.61
N SER A 258 7.23 -44.59 -74.17
CA SER A 258 5.90 -44.88 -74.70
C SER A 258 5.80 -44.55 -76.20
N ARG A 259 6.31 -43.38 -76.61
CA ARG A 259 6.33 -42.99 -78.04
C ARG A 259 7.26 -43.89 -78.86
N LYS A 260 8.42 -44.27 -78.32
CA LYS A 260 9.32 -45.23 -78.97
C LYS A 260 8.63 -46.57 -79.21
N ASN A 261 7.98 -47.13 -78.19
CA ASN A 261 7.29 -48.42 -78.30
C ASN A 261 6.14 -48.37 -79.32
N PHE A 262 5.41 -47.24 -79.37
CA PHE A 262 4.39 -47.01 -80.39
C PHE A 262 4.97 -47.02 -81.80
N LEU A 263 6.02 -46.23 -82.04
CA LEU A 263 6.72 -46.17 -83.34
C LEU A 263 7.30 -47.54 -83.74
N GLU A 264 7.80 -48.32 -82.78
CA GLU A 264 8.28 -49.69 -83.04
C GLU A 264 7.17 -50.64 -83.48
N SER A 265 6.00 -50.56 -82.86
CA SER A 265 4.83 -51.35 -83.26
C SER A 265 4.35 -50.97 -84.66
N GLU A 266 4.23 -49.66 -84.91
CA GLU A 266 3.75 -49.12 -86.19
C GLU A 266 4.71 -49.45 -87.34
N LEU A 267 6.02 -49.27 -87.14
CA LEU A 267 7.03 -49.70 -88.10
C LEU A 267 6.95 -51.20 -88.38
N LYS A 268 6.74 -52.03 -87.35
CA LYS A 268 6.64 -53.49 -87.49
C LYS A 268 5.40 -53.90 -88.29
N GLU A 269 4.25 -53.24 -88.06
CA GLU A 269 3.00 -53.48 -88.78
C GLU A 269 3.12 -53.07 -90.26
N ILE A 270 3.63 -51.87 -90.55
CA ILE A 270 3.80 -51.39 -91.94
C ILE A 270 4.79 -52.28 -92.69
N THR A 271 5.90 -52.69 -92.06
CA THR A 271 6.87 -53.60 -92.68
C THR A 271 6.25 -54.96 -93.00
N ALA A 272 5.45 -55.51 -92.09
CA ALA A 272 4.77 -56.79 -92.30
C ALA A 272 3.70 -56.73 -93.41
N ILE A 273 3.05 -55.59 -93.63
CA ILE A 273 2.11 -55.40 -94.75
C ILE A 273 2.87 -55.44 -96.09
N ILE A 274 3.97 -54.70 -96.20
CA ILE A 274 4.82 -54.69 -97.40
C ILE A 274 5.34 -56.10 -97.72
N ASP A 275 5.78 -56.85 -96.70
CA ASP A 275 6.31 -58.20 -96.88
C ASP A 275 5.23 -59.21 -97.31
N ASN A 276 3.99 -59.10 -96.78
CA ASN A 276 2.88 -59.98 -97.17
C ASN A 276 2.31 -59.66 -98.55
N GLU A 277 2.25 -58.39 -98.96
CA GLU A 277 1.78 -58.01 -100.30
C GLU A 277 2.76 -58.44 -101.41
N PHE A 278 4.06 -58.62 -101.09
CA PHE A 278 5.08 -59.13 -102.01
C PHE A 278 4.81 -60.58 -102.46
N GLU A 279 4.14 -61.39 -101.64
CA GLU A 279 3.77 -62.76 -102.03
C GLU A 279 2.61 -62.81 -103.05
N ILE A 280 1.75 -61.78 -103.06
CA ILE A 280 0.51 -61.75 -103.87
C ILE A 280 0.79 -61.30 -105.32
N SER A 281 1.86 -60.54 -105.59
CA SER A 281 2.12 -59.94 -106.91
C SER A 281 2.82 -60.86 -107.94
N ASN A 282 2.96 -62.17 -107.68
CA ASN A 282 3.69 -63.09 -108.57
C ASN A 282 2.84 -63.76 -109.67
N PHE A 283 1.56 -63.42 -109.82
CA PHE A 283 0.72 -63.90 -110.92
C PHE A 283 0.53 -62.81 -111.98
N ARG A 284 1.19 -62.99 -113.15
CA ARG A 284 1.05 -62.08 -114.30
C ARG A 284 -0.10 -62.54 -115.21
N ASP A 285 -1.00 -61.63 -115.55
CA ASP A 285 -1.99 -61.78 -116.62
C ASP A 285 -2.07 -60.48 -117.43
N ASP A 286 -2.04 -60.58 -118.76
CA ASP A 286 -1.91 -59.44 -119.70
C ASP A 286 -3.28 -58.78 -119.95
N ASN A 287 -3.83 -58.11 -118.94
CA ASN A 287 -5.05 -57.31 -119.04
C ASN A 287 -4.81 -55.87 -118.54
N VAL A 288 -5.45 -54.88 -119.19
CA VAL A 288 -5.43 -53.45 -118.80
C VAL A 288 -5.81 -53.23 -117.33
N ALA A 289 -6.72 -54.06 -116.78
CA ALA A 289 -7.08 -54.00 -115.36
C ALA A 289 -5.90 -54.35 -114.42
N TYR A 290 -5.00 -55.23 -114.84
CA TYR A 290 -3.80 -55.63 -114.09
C TYR A 290 -2.78 -54.48 -114.05
N SER A 291 -2.50 -53.82 -115.17
CA SER A 291 -1.54 -52.71 -115.23
C SER A 291 -1.96 -51.49 -114.39
N VAL A 292 -3.26 -51.19 -114.30
CA VAL A 292 -3.77 -50.13 -113.41
C VAL A 292 -3.62 -50.51 -111.94
N ASN A 293 -3.88 -51.78 -111.58
CA ASN A 293 -3.65 -52.28 -110.23
C ASN A 293 -2.15 -52.29 -109.85
N GLU A 294 -1.28 -52.68 -110.77
CA GLU A 294 0.17 -52.67 -110.58
C GLU A 294 0.71 -51.24 -110.38
N TYR A 295 0.21 -50.25 -111.14
CA TYR A 295 0.55 -48.84 -110.94
C TYR A 295 0.09 -48.29 -109.58
N ASN A 296 -1.15 -48.59 -109.17
CA ASN A 296 -1.66 -48.20 -107.85
C ASN A 296 -0.89 -48.88 -106.71
N TYR A 297 -0.50 -50.13 -106.89
CA TYR A 297 0.31 -50.89 -105.94
C TYR A 297 1.72 -50.29 -105.77
N ILE A 298 2.41 -50.00 -106.88
CA ILE A 298 3.73 -49.36 -106.83
C ILE A 298 3.66 -47.99 -106.15
N ASN A 299 2.65 -47.17 -106.46
CA ASN A 299 2.46 -45.87 -105.80
C ASN A 299 2.18 -46.01 -104.30
N HIS A 300 1.30 -46.93 -103.89
CA HIS A 300 1.04 -47.18 -102.46
C HIS A 300 2.27 -47.70 -101.72
N ARG A 301 3.06 -48.56 -102.36
CA ARG A 301 4.32 -49.06 -101.80
C ARG A 301 5.35 -47.95 -101.62
N ASP A 302 5.51 -47.06 -102.60
CA ASP A 302 6.41 -45.92 -102.51
C ASP A 302 5.98 -44.94 -101.40
N GLU A 303 4.68 -44.74 -101.20
CA GLU A 303 4.15 -43.99 -100.06
C GLU A 303 4.44 -44.66 -98.72
N MET A 304 4.25 -45.98 -98.60
CA MET A 304 4.57 -46.73 -97.38
C MET A 304 6.07 -46.71 -97.05
N LEU A 305 6.95 -46.84 -98.04
CA LEU A 305 8.41 -46.77 -97.85
C LEU A 305 8.85 -45.37 -97.40
N LYS A 306 8.23 -44.30 -97.92
CA LYS A 306 8.45 -42.93 -97.42
C LYS A 306 8.01 -42.78 -95.97
N ASN A 307 6.86 -43.34 -95.60
CA ASN A 307 6.37 -43.31 -94.22
C ASN A 307 7.30 -44.07 -93.26
N ILE A 308 7.83 -45.24 -93.66
CA ILE A 308 8.84 -45.96 -92.88
C ILE A 308 10.07 -45.09 -92.64
N ALA A 309 10.58 -44.41 -93.67
CA ALA A 309 11.76 -43.55 -93.54
C ALA A 309 11.54 -42.40 -92.55
N VAL A 310 10.36 -41.77 -92.58
CA VAL A 310 9.98 -40.70 -91.65
C VAL A 310 9.86 -41.21 -90.21
N LEU A 311 9.16 -42.33 -90.00
CA LEU A 311 8.97 -42.92 -88.66
C LEU A 311 10.28 -43.45 -88.07
N ALA A 312 11.19 -43.98 -88.91
CA ALA A 312 12.51 -44.42 -88.49
C ALA A 312 13.41 -43.25 -88.06
N ASP A 313 13.35 -42.11 -88.77
CA ASP A 313 14.06 -40.89 -88.40
C ASP A 313 13.52 -40.31 -87.08
N GLU A 314 12.20 -40.28 -86.88
CA GLU A 314 11.58 -39.90 -85.59
C GLU A 314 12.03 -40.81 -84.45
N LYS A 315 12.05 -42.12 -84.67
CA LYS A 315 12.52 -43.11 -83.68
C LYS A 315 13.98 -42.87 -83.30
N SER A 316 14.86 -42.66 -84.29
CA SER A 316 16.28 -42.40 -84.06
C SER A 316 16.50 -41.15 -83.19
N LYS A 317 15.76 -40.07 -83.44
CA LYS A 317 15.82 -38.85 -82.62
C LYS A 317 15.38 -39.07 -81.17
N ILE A 318 14.39 -39.94 -80.94
CA ILE A 318 13.96 -40.30 -79.58
C ILE A 318 15.03 -41.13 -78.89
N GLU A 319 15.65 -42.08 -79.59
CA GLU A 319 16.71 -42.95 -79.06
C GLU A 319 17.96 -42.16 -78.65
N GLU A 320 18.29 -41.07 -79.34
CA GLU A 320 19.38 -40.15 -78.94
C GLU A 320 19.07 -39.33 -77.67
N ASN A 321 17.79 -39.06 -77.39
CA ASN A 321 17.39 -38.20 -76.27
C ASN A 321 17.24 -38.95 -74.94
N ILE A 322 16.89 -40.23 -74.99
CA ILE A 322 16.78 -41.10 -73.80
C ILE A 322 18.07 -41.13 -72.95
N PRO A 323 19.28 -41.39 -73.50
CA PRO A 323 20.50 -41.44 -72.69
C PRO A 323 20.86 -40.09 -72.07
N LYS A 324 20.63 -38.98 -72.80
CA LYS A 324 20.86 -37.61 -72.30
C LYS A 324 19.99 -37.29 -71.09
N LEU A 325 18.72 -37.74 -71.11
CA LEU A 325 17.78 -37.49 -70.02
C LEU A 325 18.03 -38.43 -68.82
N ASN A 326 18.44 -39.67 -69.06
CA ASN A 326 18.90 -40.59 -68.01
C ASN A 326 20.13 -40.06 -67.27
N GLN A 327 21.11 -39.50 -67.99
CA GLN A 327 22.29 -38.90 -67.37
C GLN A 327 21.90 -37.75 -66.41
N LYS A 328 21.00 -36.86 -66.85
CA LYS A 328 20.49 -35.77 -66.00
C LYS A 328 19.74 -36.27 -64.76
N LEU A 329 19.02 -37.40 -64.86
CA LEU A 329 18.35 -38.01 -63.72
C LEU A 329 19.35 -38.56 -62.69
N GLU A 330 20.42 -39.21 -63.14
CA GLU A 330 21.46 -39.73 -62.25
C GLU A 330 22.27 -38.61 -61.58
N GLU A 331 22.61 -37.55 -62.32
CA GLU A 331 23.26 -36.35 -61.74
C GLU A 331 22.39 -35.72 -60.64
N SER A 332 21.08 -35.62 -60.86
CA SER A 332 20.14 -35.08 -59.88
C SER A 332 19.94 -36.00 -58.66
N ARG A 333 20.05 -37.33 -58.83
CA ARG A 333 20.03 -38.29 -57.72
C ARG A 333 21.25 -38.17 -56.82
N ALA A 334 22.44 -38.15 -57.41
CA ALA A 334 23.69 -38.00 -56.68
C ALA A 334 23.71 -36.71 -55.85
N ALA A 335 23.20 -35.60 -56.41
CA ALA A 335 23.07 -34.34 -55.68
C ALA A 335 22.08 -34.42 -54.50
N SER A 336 20.98 -35.14 -54.66
CA SER A 336 19.97 -35.34 -53.61
C SER A 336 20.50 -36.22 -52.46
N GLU A 337 21.26 -37.27 -52.76
CA GLU A 337 21.90 -38.13 -51.76
C GLU A 337 22.96 -37.38 -50.95
N ALA A 338 23.77 -36.53 -51.61
CA ALA A 338 24.75 -35.68 -50.94
C ALA A 338 24.11 -34.68 -49.97
N LEU A 339 22.99 -34.05 -50.36
CA LEU A 339 22.23 -33.16 -49.48
C LEU A 339 21.59 -33.92 -48.30
N GLN A 340 21.12 -35.15 -48.53
CA GLN A 340 20.56 -35.99 -47.47
C GLN A 340 21.62 -36.38 -46.42
N ALA A 341 22.85 -36.66 -46.85
CA ALA A 341 23.98 -36.88 -45.95
C ALA A 341 24.31 -35.62 -45.12
N LEU A 342 24.29 -34.44 -45.76
CA LEU A 342 24.53 -33.16 -45.08
C LEU A 342 23.46 -32.84 -44.00
N ILE A 343 22.20 -33.21 -44.25
CA ILE A 343 21.09 -33.07 -43.29
C ILE A 343 21.31 -33.99 -42.07
N LEU A 344 21.77 -35.22 -42.28
CA LEU A 344 22.05 -36.17 -41.20
C LEU A 344 23.27 -35.77 -40.37
N GLU A 345 24.31 -35.23 -41.00
CA GLU A 345 25.53 -34.73 -40.34
C GLU A 345 25.24 -33.48 -39.50
N THR A 346 24.46 -32.53 -40.02
CA THR A 346 24.03 -31.34 -39.27
C THR A 346 23.12 -31.62 -38.08
N GLN A 347 22.43 -32.77 -38.03
CA GLN A 347 21.69 -33.23 -36.85
C GLN A 347 22.59 -33.72 -35.70
N SER A 348 23.88 -33.97 -35.95
CA SER A 348 24.78 -34.59 -34.97
C SER A 348 25.64 -33.61 -34.16
N GLU A 349 25.82 -32.36 -34.61
CA GLU A 349 26.67 -31.37 -33.92
C GLU A 349 25.91 -30.37 -33.02
N ILE A 350 24.59 -30.20 -33.18
CA ILE A 350 23.72 -29.43 -32.26
C ILE A 350 22.34 -30.08 -32.27
N THR A 351 21.85 -30.58 -31.13
CA THR A 351 20.53 -31.23 -31.11
C THR A 351 19.41 -30.19 -31.08
N LEU A 352 18.30 -30.44 -31.78
CA LEU A 352 17.07 -29.62 -31.74
C LEU A 352 16.64 -29.31 -30.29
N HIS A 353 16.94 -30.21 -29.36
CA HIS A 353 16.71 -30.07 -27.93
C HIS A 353 17.49 -28.91 -27.29
N ASP A 354 18.72 -28.66 -27.71
CA ASP A 354 19.57 -27.58 -27.20
C ASP A 354 19.09 -26.21 -27.72
N VAL A 355 18.60 -26.17 -28.96
CA VAL A 355 17.94 -24.99 -29.56
C VAL A 355 16.66 -24.63 -28.80
N ILE A 356 15.81 -25.61 -28.49
CA ILE A 356 14.57 -25.40 -27.73
C ILE A 356 14.87 -24.91 -26.31
N LYS A 357 15.87 -25.49 -25.63
CA LYS A 357 16.29 -25.06 -24.29
C LYS A 357 16.82 -23.63 -24.27
N SER A 358 17.64 -23.25 -25.25
CA SER A 358 18.18 -21.89 -25.36
C SER A 358 17.07 -20.87 -25.60
N ALA A 359 16.14 -21.15 -26.52
CA ALA A 359 14.99 -20.27 -26.77
C ALA A 359 14.11 -20.08 -25.51
N ALA A 360 13.81 -21.17 -24.79
CA ALA A 360 13.05 -21.11 -23.55
C ALA A 360 13.78 -20.32 -22.45
N TYR A 361 15.11 -20.49 -22.33
CA TYR A 361 15.91 -19.72 -21.39
C TYR A 361 15.88 -18.22 -21.71
N HIS A 362 16.03 -17.82 -22.98
CA HIS A 362 15.97 -16.41 -23.38
C HIS A 362 14.58 -15.78 -23.16
N GLU A 363 13.49 -16.52 -23.37
CA GLU A 363 12.14 -16.05 -23.06
C GLU A 363 11.94 -15.84 -21.54
N ILE A 364 12.44 -16.78 -20.73
CA ILE A 364 12.41 -16.67 -19.28
C ILE A 364 13.29 -15.49 -18.82
N GLU A 365 14.52 -15.38 -19.32
CA GLU A 365 15.46 -14.33 -18.96
C GLU A 365 14.90 -12.94 -19.31
N SER A 366 14.35 -12.76 -20.51
CA SER A 366 13.74 -11.50 -20.93
C SER A 366 12.54 -11.13 -20.04
N THR A 367 11.74 -12.11 -19.62
CA THR A 367 10.66 -11.90 -18.65
C THR A 367 11.19 -11.45 -17.29
N PHE A 368 12.26 -12.08 -16.78
CA PHE A 368 12.89 -11.66 -15.52
C PHE A 368 13.47 -10.26 -15.60
N ILE A 369 14.13 -9.91 -16.71
CA ILE A 369 14.68 -8.57 -16.94
C ILE A 369 13.54 -7.54 -16.95
N SER A 370 12.47 -7.79 -17.71
CA SER A 370 11.30 -6.90 -17.74
C SER A 370 10.70 -6.68 -16.35
N GLN A 371 10.53 -7.75 -15.57
CA GLN A 371 9.99 -7.64 -14.20
C GLN A 371 10.92 -6.90 -13.25
N LEU A 372 12.25 -7.09 -13.37
CA LEU A 372 13.22 -6.32 -12.60
C LEU A 372 13.20 -4.84 -12.96
N ASP A 373 13.14 -4.53 -14.25
CA ASP A 373 13.11 -3.16 -14.74
C ASP A 373 11.84 -2.44 -14.25
N GLU A 374 10.67 -3.10 -14.30
CA GLU A 374 9.42 -2.58 -13.72
C GLU A 374 9.57 -2.28 -12.22
N LEU A 375 10.13 -3.20 -11.44
CA LEU A 375 10.37 -3.01 -10.01
C LEU A 375 11.35 -1.86 -9.74
N PHE A 376 12.44 -1.75 -10.51
CA PHE A 376 13.41 -0.66 -10.34
C PHE A 376 12.83 0.71 -10.71
N VAL A 377 12.01 0.78 -11.76
CA VAL A 377 11.26 1.99 -12.11
C VAL A 377 10.33 2.39 -10.97
N GLU A 378 9.62 1.43 -10.36
CA GLU A 378 8.73 1.72 -9.24
C GLU A 378 9.50 2.15 -7.97
N ILE A 379 10.61 1.49 -7.64
CA ILE A 379 11.51 1.89 -6.54
C ILE A 379 12.02 3.30 -6.77
N GLY A 380 12.56 3.59 -7.96
CA GLY A 380 13.08 4.93 -8.30
C GLY A 380 12.01 6.02 -8.19
N ARG A 381 10.77 5.73 -8.61
CA ARG A 381 9.62 6.64 -8.40
C ARG A 381 9.36 6.89 -6.91
N LYS A 382 9.40 5.84 -6.08
CA LYS A 382 9.18 5.94 -4.63
C LYS A 382 10.33 6.65 -3.91
N GLU A 383 11.56 6.47 -4.35
CA GLU A 383 12.73 7.22 -3.85
C GLU A 383 12.67 8.70 -4.22
N GLY A 384 12.16 9.04 -5.41
CA GLY A 384 11.83 10.41 -5.80
C GLY A 384 10.80 11.03 -4.85
N GLU A 385 9.66 10.36 -4.67
CA GLU A 385 8.60 10.79 -3.73
C GLU A 385 9.13 10.94 -2.29
N LEU A 386 10.02 10.05 -1.85
CA LEU A 386 10.67 10.12 -0.55
C LEU A 386 11.56 11.37 -0.41
N THR A 387 12.29 11.73 -1.46
CA THR A 387 13.16 12.91 -1.47
C THR A 387 12.33 14.19 -1.38
N GLU A 388 11.27 14.30 -2.18
CA GLU A 388 10.34 15.44 -2.14
C GLU A 388 9.72 15.63 -0.75
N LEU A 389 9.27 14.55 -0.12
CA LEU A 389 8.71 14.64 1.24
C LEU A 389 9.77 14.99 2.29
N GLN A 390 11.03 14.58 2.12
CA GLN A 390 12.11 14.98 3.03
C GLN A 390 12.41 16.48 2.91
N GLU A 391 12.39 17.03 1.69
CA GLU A 391 12.51 18.46 1.48
C GLU A 391 11.31 19.22 2.09
N GLU A 392 10.09 18.71 1.90
CA GLU A 392 8.89 19.27 2.53
C GLU A 392 8.99 19.25 4.07
N LEU A 393 9.52 18.17 4.65
CA LEU A 393 9.69 18.03 6.09
C LEU A 393 10.63 19.10 6.68
N GLU A 394 11.69 19.45 5.95
CA GLU A 394 12.67 20.46 6.39
C GLU A 394 12.09 21.87 6.45
N VAL A 395 11.06 22.18 5.63
CA VAL A 395 10.32 23.47 5.71
C VAL A 395 9.72 23.66 7.10
N TYR A 396 9.27 22.58 7.74
CA TYR A 396 8.68 22.62 9.07
C TYR A 396 9.72 22.58 10.20
N ASN A 397 11.00 22.33 9.92
CA ASN A 397 12.11 22.49 10.86
C ASN A 397 12.63 23.94 10.91
N ASP A 398 11.73 24.92 10.81
CA ASP A 398 12.08 26.34 10.79
C ASP A 398 12.58 26.84 12.15
N LYS A 399 13.86 27.21 12.19
CA LYS A 399 14.50 27.82 13.36
C LYS A 399 13.87 29.17 13.72
N LYS A 400 13.44 29.98 12.74
CA LYS A 400 12.80 31.29 12.98
C LYS A 400 11.45 31.10 13.67
N ARG A 401 10.61 30.18 13.17
CA ARG A 401 9.36 29.77 13.84
C ARG A 401 9.62 29.31 15.27
N THR A 402 10.62 28.46 15.49
CA THR A 402 10.99 27.96 16.81
C THR A 402 11.36 29.09 17.78
N VAL A 403 12.16 30.07 17.33
CA VAL A 403 12.52 31.24 18.13
C VAL A 403 11.29 32.09 18.44
N LYS A 404 10.49 32.44 17.43
CA LYS A 404 9.27 33.25 17.58
C LYS A 404 8.30 32.64 18.62
N ILE A 405 8.02 31.35 18.51
CA ILE A 405 7.11 30.66 19.43
C ILE A 405 7.69 30.62 20.86
N ASN A 406 8.99 30.38 21.01
CA ASN A 406 9.63 30.42 22.31
C ASN A 406 9.63 31.81 22.94
N ASP A 407 9.78 32.88 22.15
CA ASP A 407 9.76 34.24 22.68
C ASP A 407 8.34 34.64 23.11
N CYS A 408 7.31 34.32 22.31
CA CYS A 408 5.91 34.47 22.74
C CYS A 408 5.62 33.66 24.02
N PHE A 409 6.12 32.42 24.11
CA PHE A 409 5.98 31.61 25.32
C PHE A 409 6.60 32.29 26.54
N LYS A 410 7.84 32.79 26.42
CA LYS A 410 8.53 33.50 27.51
C LYS A 410 7.77 34.74 27.97
N GLU A 411 7.20 35.51 27.04
CA GLU A 411 6.39 36.69 27.35
C GLU A 411 5.14 36.33 28.16
N TYR A 412 4.35 35.34 27.70
CA TYR A 412 3.17 34.89 28.44
C TYR A 412 3.54 34.26 29.79
N PHE A 413 4.66 33.53 29.84
CA PHE A 413 5.12 32.91 31.07
C PHE A 413 5.57 33.96 32.09
N ALA A 414 6.31 34.99 31.66
CA ALA A 414 6.69 36.11 32.51
C ALA A 414 5.46 36.89 33.01
N LYS A 415 4.47 37.14 32.15
CA LYS A 415 3.20 37.75 32.52
C LYS A 415 2.48 36.95 33.62
N ALA A 416 2.34 35.64 33.42
CA ALA A 416 1.65 34.77 34.37
C ALA A 416 2.41 34.66 35.71
N LEU A 417 3.74 34.54 35.68
CA LEU A 417 4.55 34.53 36.90
C LEU A 417 4.38 35.82 37.70
N LYS A 418 4.34 36.98 37.04
CA LYS A 418 4.12 38.27 37.68
C LYS A 418 2.73 38.33 38.33
N GLU A 419 1.68 37.95 37.61
CA GLU A 419 0.30 37.98 38.11
C GLU A 419 0.11 37.06 39.33
N LEU A 420 0.79 35.90 39.34
CA LEU A 420 0.73 34.93 40.43
C LEU A 420 1.71 35.22 41.57
N GLY A 421 2.48 36.33 41.51
CA GLY A 421 3.41 36.72 42.56
C GLY A 421 4.60 35.77 42.72
N VAL A 422 5.13 35.23 41.62
CA VAL A 422 6.26 34.28 41.63
C VAL A 422 7.52 34.96 41.08
N GLU A 423 8.32 35.52 41.98
CA GLU A 423 9.58 36.20 41.63
C GLU A 423 10.67 35.22 41.17
N ASN A 424 11.60 35.70 40.34
CA ASN A 424 12.90 35.08 40.03
C ASN A 424 12.85 33.62 39.52
N THR A 425 12.21 33.40 38.37
CA THR A 425 12.50 32.22 37.56
C THR A 425 13.24 32.67 36.31
N LYS A 426 14.48 32.20 36.09
CA LYS A 426 15.11 32.33 34.77
C LYS A 426 14.16 31.72 33.75
N VAL A 427 13.58 32.56 32.90
CA VAL A 427 12.57 32.17 31.92
C VAL A 427 13.29 31.42 30.80
N GLY A 428 13.35 30.09 30.93
CA GLY A 428 13.83 29.22 29.86
C GLY A 428 12.82 29.15 28.71
N GLY A 429 13.26 28.61 27.57
CA GLY A 429 12.34 28.27 26.48
C GLY A 429 11.38 27.14 26.88
N LEU A 430 10.43 26.83 26.00
CA LEU A 430 9.38 25.83 26.25
C LEU A 430 9.93 24.46 26.68
N SER A 431 11.06 24.04 26.10
CA SER A 431 11.72 22.77 26.42
C SER A 431 12.47 22.74 27.75
N SER A 432 12.58 23.87 28.46
CA SER A 432 13.26 23.98 29.76
C SER A 432 12.32 23.74 30.96
N TYR A 433 11.26 22.96 30.77
CA TYR A 433 10.23 22.65 31.78
C TYR A 433 10.79 22.00 33.07
N ASN A 434 11.95 21.34 32.99
CA ASN A 434 12.63 20.73 34.14
C ASN A 434 12.97 21.74 35.25
N ASN A 435 13.35 22.97 34.89
CA ASN A 435 13.70 24.01 35.86
C ASN A 435 12.48 24.48 36.68
N ILE A 436 11.29 24.37 36.10
CA ILE A 436 10.03 24.73 36.75
C ILE A 436 9.57 23.58 37.63
N THR A 437 9.71 22.35 37.14
CA THR A 437 9.33 21.11 37.83
C THR A 437 10.19 20.85 39.07
N LYS A 438 11.51 21.07 38.99
CA LYS A 438 12.46 20.72 40.06
C LYS A 438 12.86 21.91 40.96
N GLY A 439 12.52 23.14 40.57
CA GLY A 439 13.18 24.34 41.09
C GLY A 439 12.47 25.10 42.21
N LYS A 440 11.31 24.66 42.70
CA LYS A 440 10.51 25.45 43.66
C LYS A 440 9.92 24.61 44.78
N THR A 441 10.12 25.06 46.02
CA THR A 441 9.53 24.48 47.23
C THR A 441 8.31 25.29 47.69
N GLY A 442 7.35 24.61 48.34
CA GLY A 442 6.10 25.20 48.82
C GLY A 442 5.20 25.76 47.72
N SER A 443 4.33 26.71 48.07
CA SER A 443 3.28 27.26 47.20
C SER A 443 3.76 27.93 45.90
N ARG A 444 5.07 28.14 45.73
CA ARG A 444 5.68 28.67 44.49
C ARG A 444 5.72 27.64 43.36
N GLY A 445 5.77 26.34 43.69
CA GLY A 445 5.76 25.25 42.72
C GLY A 445 4.47 25.20 41.90
N PRO A 446 3.30 24.99 42.54
CA PRO A 446 2.00 24.95 41.85
C PRO A 446 1.70 26.20 41.01
N ARG A 447 2.01 27.39 41.54
CA ARG A 447 1.87 28.65 40.79
C ARG A 447 2.78 28.72 39.56
N GLY A 448 4.01 28.23 39.67
CA GLY A 448 4.94 28.15 38.54
C GLY A 448 4.46 27.16 37.46
N ILE A 449 3.88 26.04 37.88
CA ILE A 449 3.31 25.04 36.97
C ILE A 449 2.09 25.60 36.26
N PHE A 450 1.16 26.23 36.98
CA PHE A 450 0.02 26.88 36.33
C PHE A 450 0.45 28.01 35.39
N ALA A 451 1.43 28.84 35.77
CA ALA A 451 1.98 29.85 34.87
C ALA A 451 2.53 29.24 33.57
N PHE A 452 3.16 28.06 33.65
CA PHE A 452 3.61 27.34 32.46
C PHE A 452 2.44 26.89 31.60
N HIS A 453 1.42 26.24 32.20
CA HIS A 453 0.22 25.81 31.48
C HIS A 453 -0.50 27.01 30.83
N TYR A 454 -0.66 28.12 31.56
CA TYR A 454 -1.20 29.37 31.02
C TYR A 454 -0.41 29.83 29.79
N ALA A 455 0.93 29.86 29.86
CA ALA A 455 1.76 30.31 28.76
C ALA A 455 1.68 29.37 27.55
N LEU A 456 1.68 28.05 27.80
CA LEU A 456 1.51 27.03 26.77
C LEU A 456 0.14 27.19 26.08
N LEU A 457 -0.95 27.23 26.83
CA LEU A 457 -2.31 27.44 26.30
C LEU A 457 -2.43 28.78 25.55
N SER A 458 -1.77 29.83 26.01
CA SER A 458 -1.73 31.14 25.32
C SER A 458 -1.04 31.06 23.96
N VAL A 459 0.09 30.34 23.88
CA VAL A 459 0.80 30.09 22.61
C VAL A 459 -0.02 29.19 21.68
N MET A 460 -0.68 28.18 22.25
CA MET A 460 -1.55 27.25 21.53
C MET A 460 -2.69 27.96 20.81
N LYS A 461 -3.27 29.01 21.39
CA LYS A 461 -4.32 29.80 20.71
C LYS A 461 -3.89 30.23 19.32
N SER A 462 -2.71 30.82 19.22
CA SER A 462 -2.18 31.40 17.99
C SER A 462 -1.52 30.37 17.07
N ASN A 463 -1.03 29.23 17.60
CA ASN A 463 -0.15 28.33 16.84
C ASN A 463 -0.48 26.82 16.92
N ALA A 464 -1.52 26.39 17.64
CA ALA A 464 -1.74 24.96 17.88
C ALA A 464 -2.08 24.12 16.65
N SER A 465 -1.61 22.88 16.72
CA SER A 465 -1.81 21.77 15.78
C SER A 465 -3.13 21.03 15.96
N VAL A 466 -3.86 21.27 17.04
CA VAL A 466 -5.11 20.59 17.42
C VAL A 466 -6.21 21.56 17.80
N GLU A 467 -7.42 21.03 17.90
CA GLU A 467 -8.61 21.71 18.42
C GLU A 467 -8.45 22.11 19.89
N ASN A 468 -9.27 23.07 20.33
CA ASN A 468 -9.26 23.52 21.71
C ASN A 468 -10.03 22.51 22.56
N MET A 469 -9.35 21.89 23.53
CA MET A 469 -10.00 21.00 24.49
C MET A 469 -10.51 21.78 25.72
N PRO A 470 -11.48 21.22 26.48
CA PRO A 470 -11.89 21.79 27.76
C PRO A 470 -10.72 21.89 28.73
N ILE A 471 -10.52 23.05 29.35
CA ILE A 471 -9.53 23.22 30.41
C ILE A 471 -10.12 22.69 31.70
N VAL A 472 -9.49 21.68 32.29
CA VAL A 472 -9.98 21.00 33.49
C VAL A 472 -8.92 21.09 34.58
N ILE A 473 -9.27 21.67 35.72
CA ILE A 473 -8.34 21.91 36.84
C ILE A 473 -8.94 21.32 38.11
N ASP A 474 -8.30 20.30 38.66
CA ASP A 474 -8.69 19.73 39.95
C ASP A 474 -7.91 20.40 41.09
N SER A 475 -8.66 20.97 42.03
CA SER A 475 -8.16 21.48 43.30
C SER A 475 -6.99 22.47 43.15
N PRO A 476 -7.23 23.69 42.64
CA PRO A 476 -6.19 24.70 42.42
C PRO A 476 -5.55 25.22 43.71
N LYS A 477 -6.20 25.03 44.86
CA LYS A 477 -5.67 25.34 46.19
C LYS A 477 -4.74 24.21 46.66
N GLN A 478 -3.49 24.24 46.21
CA GLN A 478 -2.47 23.24 46.53
C GLN A 478 -1.47 23.74 47.58
N GLN A 479 -0.97 22.83 48.43
CA GLN A 479 0.11 23.12 49.40
C GLN A 479 -0.13 24.38 50.25
N ASP A 480 -1.32 24.51 50.82
CA ASP A 480 -1.75 25.65 51.64
C ASP A 480 -1.60 27.01 50.94
N LEU A 481 -1.87 27.07 49.63
CA LEU A 481 -1.97 28.33 48.90
C LEU A 481 -3.05 29.23 49.51
N ASP A 482 -2.70 30.47 49.80
CA ASP A 482 -3.63 31.45 50.35
C ASP A 482 -4.83 31.68 49.41
N PRO A 483 -6.03 31.99 49.94
CA PRO A 483 -7.22 32.27 49.13
C PRO A 483 -6.99 33.35 48.06
N GLU A 484 -6.23 34.40 48.38
CA GLU A 484 -5.92 35.49 47.43
C GLU A 484 -5.16 34.98 46.19
N HIS A 485 -4.15 34.12 46.39
CA HIS A 485 -3.38 33.57 45.28
C HIS A 485 -4.17 32.54 44.47
N THR A 486 -5.07 31.80 45.13
CA THR A 486 -6.01 30.88 44.47
C THR A 486 -6.97 31.66 43.57
N HIS A 487 -7.50 32.78 44.06
CA HIS A 487 -8.36 33.69 43.29
C HIS A 487 -7.60 34.24 42.07
N LYS A 488 -6.36 34.73 42.25
CA LYS A 488 -5.52 35.22 41.14
C LYS A 488 -5.31 34.15 40.06
N LEU A 489 -5.09 32.90 40.46
CA LEU A 489 -4.92 31.76 39.54
C LEU A 489 -6.19 31.52 38.71
N ILE A 490 -7.34 31.39 39.39
CA ILE A 490 -8.63 31.15 38.73
C ILE A 490 -8.97 32.32 37.83
N LYS A 491 -8.85 33.55 38.31
CA LYS A 491 -9.09 34.75 37.52
C LYS A 491 -8.21 34.80 36.27
N LEU A 492 -6.92 34.53 36.39
CA LEU A 492 -6.01 34.46 35.25
C LEU A 492 -6.44 33.39 34.23
N CYS A 493 -6.96 32.25 34.69
CA CYS A 493 -7.54 31.22 33.83
C CYS A 493 -8.80 31.73 33.09
N LEU A 494 -9.73 32.33 33.82
CA LEU A 494 -11.01 32.79 33.26
C LEU A 494 -10.81 33.94 32.27
N ASP A 495 -10.04 34.97 32.65
CA ASP A 495 -9.71 36.12 31.80
C ASP A 495 -8.93 35.66 30.56
N GLY A 496 -8.09 34.64 30.75
CA GLY A 496 -7.30 34.04 29.70
C GLY A 496 -8.14 33.25 28.70
N PHE A 497 -9.09 32.43 29.14
CA PHE A 497 -9.59 31.30 28.34
C PHE A 497 -11.12 31.11 28.29
N SER A 498 -11.91 31.80 29.10
CA SER A 498 -13.38 31.57 29.20
C SER A 498 -14.15 31.77 27.89
N LEU A 499 -13.63 32.62 26.99
CA LEU A 499 -14.22 32.87 25.68
C LEU A 499 -13.77 31.88 24.59
N THR A 500 -12.70 31.11 24.85
CA THR A 500 -12.07 30.24 23.84
C THR A 500 -12.15 28.76 24.19
N ASN A 501 -12.35 28.42 25.45
CA ASN A 501 -12.37 27.05 25.95
C ASN A 501 -13.53 26.91 26.93
N GLN A 502 -14.16 25.74 26.95
CA GLN A 502 -14.92 25.32 28.11
C GLN A 502 -13.95 25.17 29.29
N ILE A 503 -14.33 25.63 30.48
CA ILE A 503 -13.51 25.56 31.69
C ILE A 503 -14.27 24.78 32.75
N ILE A 504 -13.59 23.83 33.41
CA ILE A 504 -14.12 23.05 34.52
C ILE A 504 -13.12 23.11 35.68
N ILE A 505 -13.52 23.70 36.81
CA ILE A 505 -12.63 23.89 37.97
C ILE A 505 -13.22 23.25 39.22
N GLY A 506 -12.45 22.39 39.87
CA GLY A 506 -12.78 21.78 41.15
C GLY A 506 -12.31 22.62 42.33
N THR A 507 -13.20 23.18 43.16
CA THR A 507 -12.85 23.96 44.37
C THR A 507 -13.31 23.25 45.65
N VAL A 508 -12.81 23.66 46.82
CA VAL A 508 -13.20 23.06 48.12
C VAL A 508 -14.51 23.65 48.64
N GLY A 509 -14.77 24.92 48.34
CA GLY A 509 -15.97 25.62 48.76
C GLY A 509 -16.43 26.60 47.71
N TYR A 510 -17.60 27.17 47.97
CA TYR A 510 -18.13 28.26 47.16
C TYR A 510 -17.34 29.55 47.44
N GLU A 511 -16.99 30.27 46.39
CA GLU A 511 -16.31 31.57 46.47
C GLU A 511 -16.96 32.56 45.49
N SER A 512 -16.84 33.86 45.75
CA SER A 512 -17.52 34.90 44.96
C SER A 512 -17.12 34.97 43.49
N PHE A 513 -15.95 34.45 43.11
CA PHE A 513 -15.58 34.34 41.69
C PHE A 513 -16.44 33.34 40.90
N MET A 514 -17.25 32.53 41.59
CA MET A 514 -18.17 31.56 40.99
C MET A 514 -19.52 32.19 40.62
N ASP A 515 -19.80 33.39 41.12
CA ASP A 515 -21.05 34.08 40.89
C ASP A 515 -21.28 34.30 39.38
N GLY A 516 -22.46 33.91 38.90
CA GLY A 516 -22.83 34.03 37.48
C GLY A 516 -22.33 32.91 36.56
N PHE A 517 -21.60 31.91 37.09
CA PHE A 517 -21.17 30.73 36.34
C PHE A 517 -21.94 29.48 36.76
N ASN A 518 -21.98 28.48 35.86
CA ASN A 518 -22.60 27.20 36.17
C ASN A 518 -21.81 26.51 37.30
N SER A 519 -22.50 26.05 38.34
CA SER A 519 -21.83 25.42 39.48
C SER A 519 -22.63 24.26 40.07
N ILE A 520 -21.92 23.19 40.43
CA ILE A 520 -22.48 22.04 41.14
C ILE A 520 -21.84 21.91 42.52
N LYS A 521 -22.70 21.73 43.53
CA LYS A 521 -22.33 21.44 44.90
C LYS A 521 -22.33 19.94 45.16
N LEU A 522 -21.23 19.40 45.68
CA LEU A 522 -21.12 18.04 46.17
C LEU A 522 -21.04 18.07 47.71
N GLU A 523 -22.08 17.57 48.38
CA GLU A 523 -22.23 17.70 49.84
C GLU A 523 -21.89 16.42 50.60
N ASN A 524 -22.24 15.27 50.04
CA ASN A 524 -22.20 13.99 50.75
C ASN A 524 -20.83 13.31 50.62
N LYS A 525 -20.09 13.22 51.73
CA LYS A 525 -18.80 12.51 51.77
C LYS A 525 -18.96 11.06 51.36
N TYR A 526 -18.09 10.58 50.47
CA TYR A 526 -18.05 9.24 49.91
C TYR A 526 -19.31 8.82 49.12
N HIS A 527 -20.16 9.78 48.75
CA HIS A 527 -21.46 9.53 48.09
C HIS A 527 -21.63 10.41 46.84
N LEU A 528 -20.61 10.47 45.98
CA LEU A 528 -20.77 11.07 44.65
C LEU A 528 -21.91 10.39 43.89
N LEU A 529 -21.93 9.05 43.93
CA LEU A 529 -23.00 8.25 43.36
C LEU A 529 -24.12 8.11 44.39
N ASN A 530 -25.36 8.27 43.95
CA ASN A 530 -26.54 8.18 44.80
C ASN A 530 -27.61 7.29 44.16
N ASP A 531 -28.58 6.86 44.98
CA ASP A 531 -29.67 5.98 44.55
C ASP A 531 -30.71 6.76 43.72
N GLU A 532 -30.86 8.07 43.97
CA GLU A 532 -31.85 8.94 43.31
C GLU A 532 -31.66 9.02 41.79
N HIS A 533 -30.42 9.04 41.32
CA HIS A 533 -30.11 9.07 39.89
C HIS A 533 -30.08 7.69 39.24
N TYR A 534 -30.11 6.60 40.02
CA TYR A 534 -29.81 5.27 39.50
C TYR A 534 -30.76 4.85 38.38
N ASP A 535 -32.08 4.85 38.61
CA ASP A 535 -33.02 4.34 37.61
C ASP A 535 -32.97 5.14 36.30
N ASN A 536 -32.84 6.47 36.39
CA ASN A 536 -32.73 7.34 35.22
C ASN A 536 -31.44 7.06 34.44
N VAL A 537 -30.28 7.08 35.11
CA VAL A 537 -28.99 6.83 34.48
C VAL A 537 -28.91 5.42 33.93
N TYR A 538 -29.40 4.42 34.68
CA TYR A 538 -29.42 3.03 34.26
C TYR A 538 -30.22 2.87 32.95
N SER A 539 -31.43 3.44 32.87
CA SER A 539 -32.28 3.34 31.67
C SER A 539 -31.64 3.95 30.41
N GLN A 540 -30.79 4.97 30.58
CA GLN A 540 -30.12 5.65 29.47
C GLN A 540 -28.76 5.03 29.12
N LEU A 541 -27.99 4.61 30.12
CA LEU A 541 -26.61 4.15 29.97
C LEU A 541 -26.55 2.66 29.61
N MET A 542 -27.38 1.82 30.23
CA MET A 542 -27.28 0.37 30.08
C MET A 542 -27.52 -0.12 28.65
N PRO A 543 -28.48 0.41 27.87
CA PRO A 543 -28.64 -0.01 26.47
C PRO A 543 -27.37 0.24 25.64
N LEU A 544 -26.66 1.35 25.89
CA LEU A 544 -25.39 1.65 25.23
C LEU A 544 -24.28 0.71 25.72
N PHE A 545 -24.24 0.45 27.03
CA PHE A 545 -23.27 -0.48 27.61
C PHE A 545 -23.43 -1.90 27.07
N GLU A 546 -24.66 -2.39 26.95
CA GLU A 546 -24.98 -3.70 26.36
C GLU A 546 -24.49 -3.77 24.90
N ARG A 547 -24.72 -2.74 24.08
CA ARG A 547 -24.16 -2.67 22.72
C ARG A 547 -22.63 -2.81 22.75
N VAL A 548 -21.93 -2.06 23.61
CA VAL A 548 -20.47 -2.10 23.72
C VAL A 548 -19.95 -3.48 24.12
N ILE A 549 -20.61 -4.16 25.06
CA ILE A 549 -20.18 -5.46 25.55
C ILE A 549 -20.50 -6.59 24.57
N LEU A 550 -21.66 -6.53 23.89
CA LEU A 550 -22.13 -7.55 22.95
C LEU A 550 -21.53 -7.41 21.53
N SER A 551 -20.94 -6.26 21.18
CA SER A 551 -20.18 -6.09 19.93
C SER A 551 -18.79 -6.72 19.95
N ARG A 552 -18.46 -7.50 21.00
CA ARG A 552 -17.29 -8.38 21.07
C ARG A 552 -17.61 -9.73 20.49
#